data_AF-A0A8E0SE89-F1
#
_entry.id   AF-A0A8E0SE89-F1
#
_cell.length_a   1.000
_cell.length_b   1.000
_cell.length_c   1.000
_cell.angle_alpha   90.00
_cell.angle_beta   90.00
_cell.angle_gamma   90.00
#
_symmetry.space_group_name_H-M   'P 1'
#
loop_
_entity.id
_entity.type
_entity.pdbx_description
1 polymer ?
#
loop_
_entity_poly.entity_id
_entity_poly.type
_entity_poly.pdbx_seq_one_letter_code
_entity_poly.pdbx_strand_id
1 'polypeptide(L)'
;MKNQINRNEMPIEDKKLLLGVLLYDIRLNWSDEISGRLNTALCLSSELELNELSEKIHGLLLKELKGDNKHFDGRVFRGDYEQFLEDVNISDRSELFTSQAVYYLTYPEMIFEDWERFANENSAFIDKIQDVR
;
A
#
# COMPACT_ATOMS: atom_id res chain seq x y z
N MET A 1 -2.38 19.38 30.01
CA MET A 1 -1.96 19.73 28.65
C MET A 1 -2.58 18.70 27.72
N LYS A 2 -3.36 19.15 26.73
CA LYS A 2 -4.02 18.25 25.77
C LYS A 2 -2.95 17.58 24.93
N ASN A 3 -2.91 16.25 24.93
CA ASN A 3 -2.11 15.46 24.00
C ASN A 3 -2.44 15.94 22.58
N GLN A 4 -1.50 16.62 21.95
CA GLN A 4 -1.56 16.87 20.52
C GLN A 4 -1.34 15.51 19.86
N ILE A 5 -2.44 14.83 19.51
CA ILE A 5 -2.40 13.71 18.58
C ILE A 5 -1.80 14.28 17.30
N ASN A 6 -0.62 13.77 16.91
CA ASN A 6 0.04 14.16 15.68
C ASN A 6 -0.87 13.72 14.52
N ARG A 7 -1.64 14.65 13.93
CA ARG A 7 -2.64 14.36 12.88
C ARG A 7 -2.05 13.87 11.56
N ASN A 8 -0.72 13.69 11.49
CA ASN A 8 0.01 13.31 10.28
C ASN A 8 0.61 11.90 10.35
N GLU A 9 0.37 11.14 11.42
CA GLU A 9 0.93 9.79 11.56
C GLU A 9 -0.15 8.73 11.33
N MET A 10 0.11 7.82 10.40
CA MET A 10 -0.72 6.64 10.16
C MET A 10 -0.66 5.71 11.39
N PRO A 11 -1.79 5.21 11.91
CA PRO A 11 -1.80 4.20 12.97
C PRO A 11 -0.97 2.97 12.58
N ILE A 12 -0.35 2.29 13.55
CA ILE A 12 0.49 1.10 13.27
C ILE A 12 -0.29 0.01 12.52
N GLU A 13 -1.55 -0.23 12.89
CA GLU A 13 -2.37 -1.24 12.21
C GLU A 13 -2.69 -0.85 10.76
N ASP A 14 -2.94 0.44 10.50
CA ASP A 14 -3.10 0.95 9.14
C ASP A 14 -1.79 0.82 8.34
N LYS A 15 -0.62 1.05 8.96
CA LYS A 15 0.68 0.85 8.30
C LYS A 15 0.89 -0.60 7.90
N LYS A 16 0.62 -1.55 8.81
CA LYS A 16 0.72 -2.98 8.54
C LYS A 16 -0.23 -3.38 7.41
N LEU A 17 -1.49 -2.96 7.49
CA LEU A 17 -2.49 -3.25 6.48
C LEU A 17 -2.07 -2.66 5.12
N LEU A 18 -1.59 -1.42 5.09
CA LEU A 18 -1.18 -0.75 3.86
C LEU A 18 0.00 -1.48 3.22
N LEU A 19 0.97 -1.89 4.02
CA LEU A 19 2.07 -2.73 3.57
C LEU A 19 1.55 -4.05 2.98
N GLY A 20 0.62 -4.71 3.67
CA GLY A 20 0.00 -5.95 3.19
C GLY A 20 -0.68 -5.80 1.83
N VAL A 21 -1.56 -4.80 1.68
CA VAL A 21 -2.32 -4.59 0.45
C VAL A 21 -1.41 -4.13 -0.70
N LEU A 22 -0.36 -3.34 -0.43
CA LEU A 22 0.62 -2.95 -1.45
C LEU A 22 1.40 -4.17 -1.97
N LEU A 23 1.88 -5.03 -1.08
CA LEU A 23 2.62 -6.23 -1.48
C LEU A 23 1.72 -7.23 -2.24
N TYR A 24 0.46 -7.34 -1.82
CA TYR A 24 -0.54 -8.13 -2.53
C TYR A 24 -0.83 -7.57 -3.94
N ASP A 25 -1.03 -6.25 -4.05
CA ASP A 25 -1.26 -5.58 -5.33
C ASP A 25 -0.04 -5.69 -6.26
N ILE A 26 1.18 -5.52 -5.74
CA ILE A 26 2.42 -5.76 -6.50
C ILE A 26 2.48 -7.22 -6.99
N ARG A 27 2.07 -8.17 -6.15
CA ARG A 27 2.01 -9.59 -6.55
C ARG A 27 1.05 -9.83 -7.70
N LEU A 28 -0.03 -9.06 -7.84
CA LEU A 28 -1.00 -9.25 -8.91
C LEU A 28 -0.72 -8.40 -10.15
N ASN A 29 -0.18 -7.19 -9.95
CA ASN A 29 -0.18 -6.11 -10.93
C ASN A 29 1.24 -5.53 -11.11
N TRP A 30 2.18 -6.30 -11.66
CA TRP A 30 3.59 -5.91 -11.69
C TRP A 30 4.09 -5.26 -13.00
N SER A 31 3.21 -4.96 -13.95
CA SER A 31 3.60 -4.42 -15.27
C SER A 31 3.81 -2.91 -15.29
N ASP A 32 3.10 -2.14 -14.47
CA ASP A 32 3.04 -0.67 -14.58
C ASP A 32 3.21 0.02 -13.21
N GLU A 33 4.02 1.07 -13.12
CA GLU A 33 4.18 1.94 -11.93
C GLU A 33 4.47 1.23 -10.60
N ILE A 34 5.26 0.15 -10.66
CA ILE A 34 5.61 -0.63 -9.47
C ILE A 34 6.56 0.13 -8.52
N SER A 35 7.35 1.07 -9.03
CA SER A 35 8.34 1.82 -8.25
C SER A 35 7.72 2.66 -7.14
N GLY A 36 6.56 3.27 -7.37
CA GLY A 36 5.82 4.02 -6.35
C GLY A 36 5.35 3.11 -5.22
N ARG A 37 4.75 1.97 -5.57
CA ARG A 37 4.29 0.95 -4.61
C ARG A 37 5.44 0.35 -3.81
N LEU A 38 6.56 0.03 -4.47
CA LEU A 38 7.78 -0.49 -3.82
C LEU A 38 8.41 0.54 -2.88
N ASN A 39 8.47 1.82 -3.26
CA ASN A 39 8.98 2.88 -2.39
C ASN A 39 8.12 3.03 -1.13
N THR A 40 6.80 3.10 -1.28
CA THR A 40 5.89 3.21 -0.13
C THR A 40 5.98 1.98 0.77
N ALA A 41 6.02 0.78 0.19
CA ALA A 41 6.20 -0.46 0.93
C ALA A 41 7.54 -0.49 1.69
N LEU A 42 8.64 0.00 1.09
CA LEU A 42 9.95 0.09 1.73
C LEU A 42 9.94 1.04 2.93
N CYS A 43 9.30 2.21 2.81
CA CYS A 43 9.16 3.15 3.91
C CYS A 43 8.39 2.50 5.07
N LEU A 44 7.24 1.88 4.78
CA LEU A 44 6.42 1.20 5.79
C LEU A 44 7.16 0.04 6.45
N SER A 45 7.82 -0.82 5.69
CA SER A 45 8.57 -1.95 6.26
C SER A 45 9.74 -1.49 7.12
N SER A 46 10.38 -0.37 6.78
CA SER A 46 11.45 0.22 7.58
C SER A 46 10.92 0.84 8.88
N GLU A 47 9.81 1.57 8.82
CA GLU A 47 9.15 2.13 10.00
C GLU A 47 8.61 1.06 10.96
N LEU A 48 8.22 -0.10 10.43
CA LEU A 48 7.77 -1.27 11.19
C LEU A 48 8.93 -2.19 11.63
N GLU A 49 10.18 -1.79 11.36
CA GLU A 49 11.39 -2.54 11.71
C GLU A 49 11.47 -3.97 11.11
N LEU A 50 10.82 -4.18 9.96
CA LEU A 50 10.78 -5.46 9.22
C LEU A 50 12.02 -5.60 8.31
N ASN A 51 13.20 -5.67 8.91
CA ASN A 51 14.49 -5.53 8.20
C ASN A 51 14.65 -6.47 7.00
N GLU A 52 14.33 -7.77 7.14
CA GLU A 52 14.46 -8.74 6.04
C GLU A 52 13.56 -8.38 4.84
N LEU A 53 12.33 -7.93 5.12
CA LEU A 53 11.38 -7.49 4.11
C LEU A 53 11.84 -6.17 3.47
N SER A 54 12.35 -5.22 4.27
CA SER A 54 12.92 -3.97 3.78
C SER A 54 14.09 -4.20 2.82
N GLU A 55 15.03 -5.07 3.16
CA GLU A 55 16.16 -5.41 2.30
C GLU A 55 15.68 -6.04 0.98
N LYS A 56 14.71 -6.94 1.05
CA LYS A 56 14.08 -7.58 -0.11
C LYS A 56 13.42 -6.57 -1.04
N ILE A 57 12.57 -5.68 -0.50
CA ILE A 57 11.89 -4.62 -1.27
C ILE A 57 12.93 -3.68 -1.89
N HIS A 58 13.94 -3.26 -1.12
CA HIS A 58 14.99 -2.36 -1.59
C HIS A 58 15.77 -2.96 -2.77
N GLY A 59 16.14 -4.24 -2.68
CA GLY A 59 16.82 -4.94 -3.77
C GLY A 59 16.00 -4.99 -5.06
N LEU A 60 14.68 -5.15 -4.96
CA LEU A 60 13.76 -5.14 -6.11
C LEU A 60 13.59 -3.73 -6.69
N LEU A 61 13.42 -2.72 -5.83
CA LEU A 61 13.34 -1.31 -6.24
C LEU A 61 14.61 -0.86 -6.99
N LEU A 62 15.79 -1.26 -6.54
CA LEU A 62 17.04 -0.93 -7.25
C LEU A 62 17.12 -1.55 -8.64
N LYS A 63 16.53 -2.74 -8.84
CA LYS A 63 16.46 -3.38 -10.17
C LYS A 63 15.47 -2.64 -11.06
N GLU A 64 14.31 -2.26 -10.52
CA GLU A 64 13.29 -1.45 -11.20
C GLU A 64 13.88 -0.12 -11.70
N LEU A 65 14.53 0.63 -10.82
CA LEU A 65 15.14 1.93 -11.16
C LEU A 65 16.28 1.84 -12.19
N LYS A 66 16.89 0.66 -12.35
CA LYS A 66 17.92 0.39 -13.37
C LYS A 66 17.34 -0.11 -14.70
N GLY A 67 16.03 -0.30 -14.79
CA GLY A 67 15.36 -0.90 -15.95
C GLY A 67 15.64 -2.40 -16.11
N ASP A 68 16.08 -3.08 -15.04
CA ASP A 68 16.36 -4.51 -14.99
C ASP A 68 15.16 -5.32 -14.45
N ASN A 69 13.96 -4.87 -14.80
CA ASN A 69 12.68 -5.43 -14.33
C ASN A 69 12.03 -6.38 -15.34
N LYS A 70 12.70 -6.69 -16.46
CA LYS A 70 12.19 -7.59 -17.51
C LYS A 70 11.81 -8.99 -17.00
N HIS A 71 12.27 -9.34 -15.80
CA HIS A 71 11.98 -10.60 -15.12
C HIS A 71 11.41 -10.41 -13.71
N PHE A 72 10.89 -9.22 -13.39
CA PHE A 72 10.24 -9.02 -12.11
C PHE A 72 9.02 -9.94 -12.01
N ASP A 73 8.98 -10.72 -10.93
CA ASP A 73 7.90 -11.63 -10.62
C ASP A 73 7.38 -11.29 -9.22
N GLY A 74 6.22 -10.66 -9.16
CA GLY A 74 5.61 -10.23 -7.90
C GLY A 74 5.27 -11.38 -6.95
N ARG A 75 5.27 -12.64 -7.43
CA ARG A 75 5.14 -13.84 -6.57
C ARG A 75 6.27 -13.96 -5.56
N VAL A 76 7.37 -13.24 -5.74
CA VAL A 76 8.46 -13.14 -4.77
C VAL A 76 7.96 -12.72 -3.38
N PHE A 77 6.86 -11.96 -3.28
CA PHE A 77 6.27 -11.52 -2.00
C PHE A 77 5.28 -12.50 -1.36
N ARG A 78 5.06 -13.68 -1.94
CA ARG A 78 4.21 -14.71 -1.33
C ARG A 78 4.76 -15.10 0.04
N GLY A 79 3.92 -15.07 1.07
CA GLY A 79 4.27 -15.33 2.46
C GLY A 79 4.62 -14.09 3.28
N ASP A 80 4.81 -12.93 2.66
CA ASP A 80 5.24 -11.70 3.35
C ASP A 80 4.07 -10.79 3.76
N TYR A 81 2.89 -10.96 3.15
CA TYR A 81 1.78 -10.02 3.30
C TYR A 81 0.54 -10.63 3.96
N GLU A 82 0.40 -11.95 3.93
CA GLU A 82 -0.83 -12.65 4.29
C GLU A 82 -1.25 -12.38 5.74
N GLN A 83 -0.29 -12.26 6.65
CA GLN A 83 -0.53 -11.94 8.06
C GLN A 83 -1.09 -10.52 8.30
N PHE A 84 -1.00 -9.63 7.30
CA PHE A 84 -1.47 -8.25 7.41
C PHE A 84 -2.84 -8.01 6.78
N LEU A 85 -3.42 -9.01 6.11
CA LEU A 85 -4.67 -8.89 5.35
C LEU A 85 -5.91 -9.36 6.14
N GLU A 86 -5.85 -9.35 7.48
CA GLU A 86 -6.99 -9.66 8.33
C GLU A 86 -7.94 -8.45 8.42
N ASP A 87 -9.24 -8.66 8.21
CA ASP A 87 -10.31 -7.66 8.37
C ASP A 87 -10.14 -6.40 7.47
N VAL A 88 -10.18 -6.61 6.15
CA VAL A 88 -9.94 -5.60 5.10
C VAL A 88 -11.19 -4.75 4.81
N ASN A 89 -11.60 -3.93 5.77
CA ASN A 89 -12.54 -2.82 5.53
C ASN A 89 -11.77 -1.51 5.41
N ILE A 90 -12.06 -0.73 4.35
CA ILE A 90 -11.42 0.57 4.11
C ILE A 90 -12.11 1.69 4.90
N SER A 91 -13.42 1.59 5.15
CA SER A 91 -14.18 2.63 5.84
C SER A 91 -13.76 2.84 7.30
N ASP A 92 -13.11 1.85 7.92
CA ASP A 92 -12.64 1.90 9.31
C ASP A 92 -11.23 2.51 9.45
N ARG A 93 -10.60 2.90 8.34
CA ARG A 93 -9.18 3.29 8.29
C ARG A 93 -9.00 4.79 8.32
N SER A 94 -7.79 5.23 8.67
CA SER A 94 -7.44 6.65 8.69
C SER A 94 -7.47 7.28 7.29
N GLU A 95 -7.73 8.58 7.23
CA GLU A 95 -7.73 9.34 5.96
C GLU A 95 -6.38 9.20 5.20
N LEU A 96 -5.26 9.12 5.93
CA LEU A 96 -3.94 8.94 5.33
C LEU A 96 -3.77 7.55 4.72
N PHE A 97 -4.26 6.49 5.39
CA PHE A 97 -4.31 5.15 4.81
C PHE A 97 -5.12 5.16 3.52
N THR A 98 -6.36 5.67 3.62
CA THR A 98 -7.32 5.65 2.51
C THR A 98 -6.79 6.44 1.32
N SER A 99 -6.15 7.58 1.55
CA SER A 99 -5.51 8.38 0.50
C SER A 99 -4.43 7.60 -0.24
N GLN A 100 -3.57 6.89 0.49
CA GLN A 100 -2.49 6.10 -0.12
C GLN A 100 -3.04 4.84 -0.82
N ALA A 101 -4.05 4.18 -0.25
CA ALA A 101 -4.70 3.03 -0.85
C ALA A 101 -5.35 3.40 -2.20
N VAL A 102 -6.09 4.51 -2.26
CA VAL A 102 -6.70 5.03 -3.51
C VAL A 102 -5.64 5.39 -4.54
N TYR A 103 -4.54 6.03 -4.11
CA TYR A 103 -3.49 6.47 -5.02
C TYR A 103 -2.71 5.29 -5.62
N TYR A 104 -2.32 4.32 -4.79
CA TYR A 104 -1.36 3.29 -5.20
C TYR A 104 -1.98 2.00 -5.72
N LEU A 105 -3.16 1.58 -5.21
CA LEU A 105 -3.71 0.28 -5.57
C LEU A 105 -4.28 0.30 -7.00
N THR A 106 -4.15 -0.83 -7.69
CA THR A 106 -4.64 -0.97 -9.06
C THR A 106 -6.13 -1.31 -9.07
N TYR A 107 -6.53 -2.25 -8.22
CA TYR A 107 -7.92 -2.73 -8.09
C TYR A 107 -8.32 -2.84 -6.61
N PRO A 108 -8.50 -1.71 -5.90
CA PRO A 108 -8.87 -1.73 -4.49
C PRO A 108 -10.19 -2.47 -4.20
N GLU A 109 -11.11 -2.54 -5.16
CA GLU A 109 -12.36 -3.32 -5.09
C GLU A 109 -12.15 -4.84 -4.98
N MET A 110 -10.96 -5.33 -5.39
CA MET A 110 -10.60 -6.74 -5.27
C MET A 110 -9.97 -7.06 -3.90
N ILE A 111 -9.70 -6.02 -3.09
CA ILE A 111 -8.99 -6.11 -1.82
C ILE A 111 -9.92 -5.80 -0.65
N PHE A 112 -10.73 -4.73 -0.76
CA PHE A 112 -11.61 -4.28 0.32
C PHE A 112 -13.06 -4.64 0.04
N GLU A 113 -13.68 -5.36 0.97
CA GLU A 113 -15.07 -5.84 0.82
C GLU A 113 -16.08 -4.70 0.72
N ASP A 114 -15.84 -3.60 1.43
CA ASP A 114 -16.72 -2.45 1.50
C ASP A 114 -16.36 -1.32 0.52
N TRP A 115 -15.48 -1.59 -0.45
CA TRP A 115 -15.00 -0.58 -1.39
C TRP A 115 -16.12 0.14 -2.16
N GLU A 116 -17.11 -0.60 -2.67
CA GLU A 116 -18.20 0.02 -3.46
C GLU A 116 -19.00 1.03 -2.63
N ARG A 117 -19.32 0.67 -1.39
CA ARG A 117 -19.99 1.58 -0.45
C ARG A 117 -19.11 2.80 -0.17
N PHE A 118 -17.85 2.56 0.18
CA PHE A 118 -16.88 3.61 0.45
C PHE A 118 -16.74 4.58 -0.73
N ALA A 119 -16.59 4.07 -1.96
CA ALA A 119 -16.39 4.86 -3.16
C ALA A 119 -17.60 5.72 -3.51
N ASN A 120 -18.81 5.19 -3.32
CA ASN A 120 -20.05 5.94 -3.52
C ASN A 120 -20.21 7.09 -2.51
N GLU A 121 -19.81 6.87 -1.25
CA GLU A 121 -19.87 7.90 -0.19
C GLU A 121 -18.76 8.95 -0.31
N ASN A 122 -17.64 8.63 -0.98
CA ASN A 122 -16.43 9.44 -1.03
C ASN A 122 -15.95 9.77 -2.46
N SER A 123 -16.86 9.79 -3.44
CA SER A 123 -16.49 9.94 -4.87
C SER A 123 -15.62 11.18 -5.14
N ALA A 124 -16.00 12.35 -4.63
CA ALA A 124 -15.24 13.59 -4.82
C ALA A 124 -13.82 13.54 -4.21
N PHE A 125 -13.62 12.77 -3.15
CA PHE A 125 -12.30 12.54 -2.56
C PHE A 125 -11.44 11.63 -3.44
N ILE A 126 -12.04 10.56 -3.97
CA ILE A 126 -11.37 9.62 -4.88
C ILE A 126 -10.97 10.31 -6.18
N ASP A 127 -11.91 11.04 -6.81
CA ASP A 127 -11.68 11.76 -8.06
C ASP A 127 -10.47 12.70 -7.92
N LYS A 128 -10.42 13.46 -6.82
CA LYS A 128 -9.30 14.37 -6.53
C LYS A 128 -7.95 13.67 -6.44
N ILE A 129 -7.89 12.46 -5.91
CA ILE A 129 -6.64 11.69 -5.80
C ILE A 129 -6.24 11.10 -7.15
N GLN A 130 -7.22 10.60 -7.91
CA GLN A 130 -6.98 10.00 -9.22
C GLN A 130 -6.60 11.06 -10.27
N ASP A 131 -7.08 12.29 -10.15
CA ASP A 131 -6.72 13.42 -11.03
C ASP A 131 -5.23 13.79 -10.97
N VAL A 132 -4.52 13.41 -9.91
CA VAL A 132 -3.08 13.73 -9.70
C VAL A 132 -2.16 12.51 -9.78
N ARG A 133 -2.70 11.34 -10.12
CA ARG A 133 -1.96 10.11 -10.39
C ARG A 133 -1.45 10.11 -11.83
#